data_AF-A0A952GBY2-F1
#
_entry.id   AF-A0A952GBY2-F1
#
_cell.length_a   1.000
_cell.length_b   1.000
_cell.length_c   1.000
_cell.angle_alpha   90.00
_cell.angle_beta   90.00
_cell.angle_gamma   90.00
#
_symmetry.space_group_name_H-M   'P 1'
#
loop_
_entity.id
_entity.type
_entity.pdbx_description
1 polymer ?
#
loop_
_entity_poly.entity_id
_entity_poly.type
_entity_poly.pdbx_seq_one_letter_code
_entity_poly.pdbx_strand_id
1 'polypeptide(L)'
;MRITPIGRPMALAFAIACAVVFASTIATAQTWVHPGIVVSPQQLLATRTAYQNGDPTVGNQVSKAMASSYGSTTYAVQGYYPGGISQCGSNSNPNHGCQAADNDSNAAYVQALLWYITGNQTYANNAMNIMNAWASFRGYAGTNGLSCPSGTDCSNGPLQSGWDAEKWPRAAEILYYGRTSSGASSGWSSTSFTSFKNMLVNVYQPVIQNGSGVNGNWDMTMIDGTMQIAVLTENRSLLNQARTMWLGRVPDLFYLNAIDGSSHAASPRGNPSWFGQSIFNSSTENVNQETCRDLTHTEDSISST
;
A
#
# COMPACT_ATOMS: atom_id res chain seq x y z
N MET A 1 88.64 2.59 42.44
CA MET A 1 87.64 2.26 41.43
C MET A 1 86.48 3.24 41.59
N ARG A 2 86.47 4.32 40.78
CA ARG A 2 85.35 5.27 40.67
C ARG A 2 84.65 4.99 39.33
N ILE A 3 83.33 5.18 39.28
CA ILE A 3 82.54 5.86 38.23
C ILE A 3 81.03 5.59 38.54
N THR A 4 80.30 6.63 38.90
CA THR A 4 78.83 6.82 38.71
C THR A 4 78.56 7.19 37.23
N PRO A 5 77.33 7.10 36.64
CA PRO A 5 76.01 7.31 37.26
C PRO A 5 74.83 6.48 36.71
N ILE A 6 73.66 6.77 37.32
CA ILE A 6 72.28 6.38 37.02
C ILE A 6 71.86 6.76 35.59
N GLY A 7 71.24 5.83 34.87
CA GLY A 7 70.64 6.03 33.54
C GLY A 7 69.33 5.23 33.40
N ARG A 8 68.28 5.93 32.96
CA ARG A 8 66.85 5.54 32.90
C ARG A 8 66.61 4.35 31.96
N PRO A 9 65.62 3.47 32.20
CA PRO A 9 65.19 2.51 31.19
C PRO A 9 64.46 3.24 30.04
N MET A 10 64.95 2.99 28.82
CA MET A 10 64.38 3.38 27.53
C MET A 10 62.96 2.81 27.39
N ALA A 11 61.99 3.69 27.11
CA ALA A 11 60.68 3.29 26.61
C ALA A 11 60.83 2.84 25.15
N LEU A 12 60.67 1.53 24.88
CA LEU A 12 60.42 1.01 23.54
C LEU A 12 58.90 0.94 23.35
N ALA A 13 58.33 2.00 22.76
CA ALA A 13 56.95 1.97 22.28
C ALA A 13 56.91 1.19 20.96
N PHE A 14 56.52 -0.08 21.01
CA PHE A 14 56.06 -0.80 19.82
C PHE A 14 54.67 -0.28 19.46
N ALA A 15 54.60 0.68 18.55
CA ALA A 15 53.35 1.05 17.91
C ALA A 15 52.96 -0.05 16.92
N ILE A 16 52.14 -1.01 17.37
CA ILE A 16 51.43 -1.93 16.48
C ILE A 16 50.32 -1.09 15.83
N ALA A 17 50.56 -0.66 14.59
CA ALA A 17 49.49 -0.13 13.75
C ALA A 17 48.57 -1.29 13.35
N CYS A 18 47.51 -1.51 14.11
CA CYS A 18 46.37 -2.30 13.66
C CYS A 18 45.69 -1.52 12.52
N ALA A 19 46.11 -1.77 11.29
CA ALA A 19 45.30 -1.41 10.13
C ALA A 19 44.05 -2.29 10.16
N VAL A 20 42.96 -1.74 10.69
CA VAL A 20 41.63 -2.32 10.54
C VAL A 20 41.29 -2.22 9.05
N VAL A 21 41.49 -3.32 8.33
CA VAL A 21 40.97 -3.47 6.98
C VAL A 21 39.46 -3.57 7.14
N PHE A 22 38.77 -2.43 7.03
CA PHE A 22 37.34 -2.42 6.79
C PHE A 22 37.14 -3.07 5.41
N ALA A 23 36.78 -4.35 5.41
CA ALA A 23 36.21 -4.96 4.23
C ALA A 23 34.91 -4.22 3.94
N SER A 24 34.98 -3.24 3.03
CA SER A 24 33.81 -2.58 2.49
C SER A 24 33.00 -3.64 1.77
N THR A 25 32.02 -4.23 2.46
CA THR A 25 30.98 -5.01 1.81
C THR A 25 30.29 -4.06 0.86
N ILE A 26 30.50 -4.24 -0.44
CA ILE A 26 29.70 -3.57 -1.46
C ILE A 26 28.28 -4.07 -1.26
N ALA A 27 27.49 -3.33 -0.49
CA ALA A 27 26.07 -3.53 -0.39
C ALA A 27 25.49 -3.12 -1.75
N THR A 28 25.27 -4.10 -2.63
CA THR A 28 24.52 -3.86 -3.85
C THR A 28 23.12 -3.45 -3.44
N ALA A 29 22.72 -2.22 -3.77
CA ALA A 29 21.35 -1.78 -3.55
C ALA A 29 20.40 -2.79 -4.23
N GLN A 30 19.46 -3.35 -3.48
CA GLN A 30 18.48 -4.28 -4.03
C GLN A 30 17.68 -3.54 -5.11
N THR A 31 17.76 -4.02 -6.35
CA THR A 31 17.01 -3.48 -7.49
C THR A 31 15.51 -3.66 -7.25
N TRP A 32 14.73 -2.62 -7.52
CA TRP A 32 13.27 -2.71 -7.49
C TRP A 32 12.78 -3.56 -8.67
N VAL A 33 11.79 -4.41 -8.42
CA VAL A 33 11.18 -5.29 -9.43
C VAL A 33 9.73 -4.90 -9.59
N HIS A 34 9.33 -4.62 -10.83
CA HIS A 34 7.98 -4.20 -11.19
C HIS A 34 7.41 -5.07 -12.33
N PRO A 35 6.12 -5.47 -12.29
CA PRO A 35 5.21 -5.31 -11.16
C PRO A 35 5.59 -6.14 -9.93
N GLY A 36 5.38 -5.65 -8.71
CA GLY A 36 5.81 -6.25 -7.45
C GLY A 36 4.96 -5.82 -6.25
N ILE A 37 3.96 -4.95 -6.45
CA ILE A 37 2.96 -4.58 -5.45
C ILE A 37 1.89 -5.67 -5.39
N VAL A 38 1.86 -6.43 -4.29
CA VAL A 38 0.91 -7.54 -3.99
C VAL A 38 0.98 -8.74 -4.96
N VAL A 39 1.17 -8.48 -6.26
CA VAL A 39 1.33 -9.47 -7.32
C VAL A 39 2.69 -9.30 -8.00
N SER A 40 3.50 -10.36 -7.94
CA SER A 40 4.81 -10.42 -8.59
C SER A 40 4.71 -10.65 -10.10
N PRO A 41 5.80 -10.42 -10.87
CA PRO A 41 5.79 -10.71 -12.31
C PRO A 41 5.53 -12.20 -12.58
N GLN A 42 6.02 -13.09 -11.70
CA GLN A 42 5.81 -14.53 -11.81
C GLN A 42 4.36 -14.92 -11.55
N GLN A 43 3.68 -14.29 -10.57
CA GLN A 43 2.26 -14.55 -10.29
C GLN A 43 1.35 -14.05 -11.43
N LEU A 44 1.65 -12.87 -12.00
CA LEU A 44 0.95 -12.36 -13.16
C LEU A 44 1.14 -13.28 -14.38
N LEU A 45 2.38 -13.70 -14.65
CA LEU A 45 2.70 -14.64 -15.72
C LEU A 45 1.98 -15.98 -15.53
N ALA A 46 2.04 -16.56 -14.33
CA ALA A 46 1.39 -17.83 -14.02
C ALA A 46 -0.13 -17.77 -14.25
N THR A 47 -0.78 -16.69 -13.79
CA THR A 47 -2.22 -16.46 -14.02
C THR A 47 -2.54 -16.36 -15.51
N ARG A 48 -1.76 -15.60 -16.28
CA ARG A 48 -1.94 -15.51 -17.74
C ARG A 48 -1.75 -16.87 -18.42
N THR A 49 -0.69 -17.60 -18.07
CA THR A 49 -0.42 -18.92 -18.66
C THR A 49 -1.54 -19.91 -18.35
N ALA A 50 -2.03 -19.92 -17.11
CA ALA A 50 -3.18 -20.74 -16.73
C ALA A 50 -4.43 -20.38 -17.55
N TYR A 51 -4.73 -19.08 -17.71
CA TYR A 51 -5.82 -18.61 -18.57
C TYR A 51 -5.66 -19.07 -20.04
N GLN A 52 -4.47 -18.89 -20.61
CA GLN A 52 -4.17 -19.28 -22.00
C GLN A 52 -4.24 -20.80 -22.23
N ASN A 53 -3.91 -21.59 -21.21
CA ASN A 53 -4.02 -23.05 -21.24
C ASN A 53 -5.45 -23.55 -20.98
N GLY A 54 -6.42 -22.66 -20.75
CA GLY A 54 -7.81 -23.03 -20.51
C GLY A 54 -8.06 -23.58 -19.11
N ASP A 55 -7.27 -23.19 -18.10
CA ASP A 55 -7.56 -23.55 -16.71
C ASP A 55 -8.98 -23.08 -16.32
N PRO A 56 -9.88 -23.98 -15.89
CA PRO A 56 -11.28 -23.64 -15.65
C PRO A 56 -11.46 -22.71 -14.44
N THR A 57 -10.57 -22.79 -13.45
CA THR A 57 -10.64 -21.94 -12.24
C THR A 57 -10.28 -20.51 -12.59
N VAL A 58 -9.13 -20.31 -13.25
CA VAL A 58 -8.68 -18.98 -13.69
C VAL A 58 -9.63 -18.44 -14.75
N GLY A 59 -10.03 -19.26 -15.72
CA GLY A 59 -11.01 -18.91 -16.74
C GLY A 59 -12.31 -18.37 -16.15
N ASN A 60 -12.87 -19.04 -15.13
CA ASN A 60 -14.09 -18.58 -14.46
C ASN A 60 -13.93 -17.21 -13.78
N GLN A 61 -12.80 -16.97 -13.10
CA GLN A 61 -12.56 -15.68 -12.44
C GLN A 61 -12.32 -14.55 -13.46
N VAL A 62 -11.61 -14.83 -14.55
CA VAL A 62 -11.43 -13.86 -15.64
C VAL A 62 -12.78 -13.55 -16.30
N SER A 63 -13.65 -14.54 -16.54
CA SER A 63 -15.00 -14.31 -17.04
C SER A 63 -15.84 -13.45 -16.09
N LYS A 64 -15.77 -13.69 -14.78
CA LYS A 64 -16.45 -12.86 -13.77
C LYS A 64 -15.92 -11.43 -13.77
N ALA A 65 -14.61 -11.25 -13.86
CA ALA A 65 -14.00 -9.93 -13.95
C ALA A 65 -14.48 -9.18 -15.20
N MET A 66 -14.48 -9.81 -16.38
CA MET A 66 -15.01 -9.21 -17.62
C MET A 66 -16.50 -8.89 -17.57
N ALA A 67 -17.29 -9.69 -16.84
CA ALA A 67 -18.73 -9.48 -16.67
C ALA A 67 -19.09 -8.44 -15.60
N SER A 68 -18.12 -8.04 -14.75
CA SER A 68 -18.34 -7.03 -13.71
C SER A 68 -18.49 -5.63 -14.31
N SER A 69 -19.12 -4.72 -13.57
CA SER A 69 -19.17 -3.29 -13.94
C SER A 69 -17.76 -2.72 -14.13
N TYR A 70 -16.81 -3.11 -13.27
CA TYR A 70 -15.41 -2.67 -13.30
C TYR A 70 -14.64 -3.17 -14.53
N GLY A 71 -14.91 -4.38 -15.00
CA GLY A 71 -14.28 -4.97 -16.17
C GLY A 71 -15.00 -4.68 -17.49
N SER A 72 -16.03 -3.84 -17.49
CA SER A 72 -16.76 -3.48 -18.71
C SER A 72 -15.83 -2.82 -19.73
N THR A 73 -15.86 -3.27 -20.99
CA THR A 73 -15.10 -2.64 -22.09
C THR A 73 -15.60 -1.23 -22.41
N THR A 74 -16.80 -0.87 -21.95
CA THR A 74 -17.40 0.47 -22.10
C THR A 74 -17.49 1.21 -20.76
N TYR A 75 -16.61 0.90 -19.80
CA TYR A 75 -16.55 1.61 -18.53
C TYR A 75 -16.41 3.12 -18.76
N ALA A 76 -17.28 3.91 -18.14
CA ALA A 76 -17.22 5.36 -18.18
C ALA A 76 -16.58 5.87 -16.89
N VAL A 77 -15.53 6.68 -17.02
CA VAL A 77 -14.85 7.33 -15.90
C VAL A 77 -15.87 8.17 -15.12
N GLN A 78 -16.00 7.92 -13.83
CA GLN A 78 -16.94 8.66 -12.97
C GLN A 78 -16.34 10.02 -12.56
N GLY A 79 -15.03 10.03 -12.29
CA GLY A 79 -14.26 11.24 -11.99
C GLY A 79 -14.49 11.78 -10.58
N TYR A 80 -13.65 12.72 -10.18
CA TYR A 80 -13.73 13.36 -8.88
C TYR A 80 -14.85 14.41 -8.81
N TYR A 81 -15.23 14.78 -7.59
CA TYR A 81 -16.20 15.85 -7.36
C TYR A 81 -15.74 17.19 -7.94
N PRO A 82 -16.64 18.05 -8.48
CA PRO A 82 -16.27 19.32 -9.08
C PRO A 82 -15.35 20.16 -8.19
N GLY A 83 -14.31 20.72 -8.80
CA GLY A 83 -13.25 21.46 -8.08
C GLY A 83 -12.09 20.57 -7.59
N GLY A 84 -12.16 19.25 -7.79
CA GLY A 84 -11.08 18.30 -7.51
C GLY A 84 -10.94 17.92 -6.04
N ILE A 85 -11.88 18.34 -5.20
CA ILE A 85 -11.88 18.09 -3.75
C ILE A 85 -13.15 17.30 -3.39
N SER A 86 -12.99 16.01 -3.11
CA SER A 86 -14.09 15.13 -2.71
C SER A 86 -14.43 15.30 -1.21
N GLN A 87 -15.68 15.06 -0.82
CA GLN A 87 -16.15 15.22 0.57
C GLN A 87 -16.82 13.92 1.02
N CYS A 88 -16.22 13.28 2.04
CA CYS A 88 -16.60 11.95 2.51
C CYS A 88 -16.95 12.00 3.99
N GLY A 89 -18.23 11.87 4.29
CA GLY A 89 -18.71 11.75 5.66
C GLY A 89 -18.91 10.30 6.10
N SER A 90 -19.18 10.14 7.39
CA SER A 90 -19.53 8.85 7.98
C SER A 90 -20.78 8.26 7.31
N ASN A 91 -20.82 6.93 7.16
CA ASN A 91 -21.88 6.22 6.43
C ASN A 91 -22.14 6.77 5.02
N SER A 92 -21.10 7.30 4.37
CA SER A 92 -21.18 7.91 3.04
C SER A 92 -22.14 9.11 2.99
N ASN A 93 -22.21 9.91 4.07
CA ASN A 93 -23.04 11.11 4.12
C ASN A 93 -22.23 12.37 4.55
N PRO A 94 -21.85 13.24 3.60
CA PRO A 94 -22.10 13.15 2.17
C PRO A 94 -21.19 12.14 1.46
N ASN A 95 -21.57 11.81 0.23
CA ASN A 95 -20.77 11.07 -0.74
C ASN A 95 -20.54 11.93 -1.98
N HIS A 96 -19.70 12.96 -1.83
CA HIS A 96 -19.35 13.85 -2.92
C HIS A 96 -18.02 13.40 -3.53
N GLY A 97 -18.11 12.49 -4.51
CA GLY A 97 -16.97 11.98 -5.27
C GLY A 97 -16.23 10.80 -4.64
N CYS A 98 -16.62 10.32 -3.45
CA CYS A 98 -15.93 9.24 -2.73
C CYS A 98 -16.19 7.87 -3.36
N GLN A 99 -17.46 7.55 -3.60
CA GLN A 99 -17.82 6.32 -4.32
C GLN A 99 -17.31 6.31 -5.76
N ALA A 100 -17.22 7.49 -6.38
CA ALA A 100 -16.65 7.61 -7.72
C ALA A 100 -15.15 7.28 -7.71
N ALA A 101 -14.40 7.77 -6.72
CA ALA A 101 -12.99 7.42 -6.53
C ALA A 101 -12.79 5.92 -6.28
N ASP A 102 -13.61 5.35 -5.40
CA ASP A 102 -13.57 3.91 -5.10
C ASP A 102 -13.88 3.07 -6.34
N ASN A 103 -14.93 3.43 -7.09
CA ASN A 103 -15.31 2.71 -8.31
C ASN A 103 -14.24 2.82 -9.40
N ASP A 104 -13.71 4.03 -9.62
CA ASP A 104 -12.71 4.26 -10.66
C ASP A 104 -11.37 3.58 -10.30
N SER A 105 -10.96 3.57 -9.04
CA SER A 105 -9.75 2.87 -8.60
C SER A 105 -9.89 1.33 -8.71
N ASN A 106 -11.05 0.78 -8.33
CA ASN A 106 -11.40 -0.62 -8.55
C ASN A 106 -11.40 -0.98 -10.05
N ALA A 107 -12.05 -0.16 -10.88
CA ALA A 107 -12.08 -0.34 -12.33
C ALA A 107 -10.67 -0.30 -12.93
N ALA A 108 -9.83 0.68 -12.56
CA ALA A 108 -8.46 0.75 -13.05
C ALA A 108 -7.66 -0.53 -12.75
N TYR A 109 -7.79 -1.08 -11.54
CA TYR A 109 -7.08 -2.31 -11.18
C TYR A 109 -7.61 -3.55 -11.93
N VAL A 110 -8.93 -3.74 -11.98
CA VAL A 110 -9.55 -4.86 -12.70
C VAL A 110 -9.20 -4.81 -14.19
N GLN A 111 -9.28 -3.63 -14.81
CA GLN A 111 -8.95 -3.41 -16.21
C GLN A 111 -7.46 -3.65 -16.50
N ALA A 112 -6.56 -3.23 -15.60
CA ALA A 112 -5.13 -3.51 -15.73
C ALA A 112 -4.82 -5.02 -15.69
N LEU A 113 -5.46 -5.76 -14.77
CA LEU A 113 -5.35 -7.22 -14.69
C LEU A 113 -5.90 -7.90 -15.95
N LEU A 114 -7.09 -7.50 -16.40
CA LEU A 114 -7.71 -8.05 -17.61
C LEU A 114 -6.86 -7.79 -18.84
N TRP A 115 -6.27 -6.61 -18.99
CA TRP A 115 -5.31 -6.33 -20.06
C TRP A 115 -4.10 -7.26 -20.00
N TYR A 116 -3.46 -7.40 -18.84
CA TYR A 116 -2.28 -8.24 -18.71
C TYR A 116 -2.58 -9.71 -19.06
N ILE A 117 -3.69 -10.23 -18.54
CA ILE A 117 -4.08 -11.65 -18.66
C ILE A 117 -4.57 -11.97 -20.07
N THR A 118 -5.46 -11.15 -20.63
CA THR A 118 -6.11 -11.43 -21.92
C THR A 118 -5.33 -10.90 -23.12
N GLY A 119 -4.47 -9.89 -22.91
CA GLY A 119 -3.82 -9.15 -23.98
C GLY A 119 -4.73 -8.15 -24.71
N ASN A 120 -5.99 -7.98 -24.28
CA ASN A 120 -6.93 -7.07 -24.93
C ASN A 120 -6.60 -5.61 -24.59
N GLN A 121 -6.18 -4.84 -25.59
CA GLN A 121 -5.75 -3.45 -25.46
C GLN A 121 -6.87 -2.50 -25.01
N THR A 122 -8.15 -2.82 -25.24
CA THR A 122 -9.26 -1.98 -24.76
C THR A 122 -9.22 -1.82 -23.24
N TYR A 123 -8.87 -2.88 -22.51
CA TYR A 123 -8.78 -2.81 -21.05
C TYR A 123 -7.64 -1.90 -20.58
N ALA A 124 -6.46 -1.93 -21.24
CA ALA A 124 -5.39 -0.97 -20.94
C ALA A 124 -5.83 0.46 -21.24
N ASN A 125 -6.50 0.70 -22.37
CA ASN A 125 -6.97 2.04 -22.73
C ASN A 125 -7.96 2.59 -21.69
N ASN A 126 -8.89 1.76 -21.21
CA ASN A 126 -9.84 2.14 -20.17
C ASN A 126 -9.12 2.48 -18.86
N ALA A 127 -8.22 1.61 -18.40
CA ALA A 127 -7.46 1.83 -17.18
C ALA A 127 -6.61 3.12 -17.27
N MET A 128 -5.91 3.33 -18.39
CA MET A 128 -5.14 4.57 -18.62
C MET A 128 -6.04 5.80 -18.64
N ASN A 129 -7.22 5.74 -19.26
CA ASN A 129 -8.17 6.87 -19.29
C ASN A 129 -8.63 7.26 -17.89
N ILE A 130 -8.95 6.26 -17.05
CA ILE A 130 -9.29 6.50 -15.64
C ILE A 130 -8.11 7.17 -14.94
N MET A 131 -6.92 6.55 -14.96
CA MET A 131 -5.77 7.04 -14.20
C MET A 131 -5.32 8.43 -14.67
N ASN A 132 -5.36 8.71 -15.97
CA ASN A 132 -5.06 10.03 -16.52
C ASN A 132 -6.06 11.09 -16.06
N ALA A 133 -7.36 10.76 -15.96
CA ALA A 133 -8.37 11.68 -15.46
C ALA A 133 -8.16 12.03 -13.98
N TRP A 134 -7.71 11.06 -13.19
CA TRP A 134 -7.43 11.25 -11.75
C TRP A 134 -6.09 11.91 -11.45
N ALA A 135 -5.19 12.07 -12.43
CA ALA A 135 -3.88 12.69 -12.23
C ALA A 135 -3.96 14.17 -11.78
N SER A 136 -5.11 14.84 -11.94
CA SER A 136 -5.38 16.20 -11.46
C SER A 136 -6.26 16.27 -10.20
N PHE A 137 -6.54 15.12 -9.56
CA PHE A 137 -7.25 15.10 -8.29
C PHE A 137 -6.48 15.89 -7.23
N ARG A 138 -7.19 16.64 -6.38
CA ARG A 138 -6.56 17.51 -5.37
C ARG A 138 -6.62 16.93 -3.97
N GLY A 139 -7.55 16.01 -3.71
CA GLY A 139 -7.63 15.29 -2.44
C GLY A 139 -9.01 15.32 -1.80
N TYR A 140 -9.04 14.89 -0.54
CA TYR A 140 -10.24 14.82 0.27
C TYR A 140 -10.33 16.03 1.21
N ALA A 141 -11.51 16.64 1.29
CA ALA A 141 -11.76 17.69 2.27
C ALA A 141 -11.46 17.19 3.70
N GLY A 142 -10.91 18.06 4.55
CA GLY A 142 -10.45 17.69 5.90
C GLY A 142 -9.08 17.01 5.94
N THR A 143 -8.40 16.83 4.80
CA THR A 143 -7.08 16.18 4.73
C THR A 143 -6.04 17.10 4.09
N ASN A 144 -4.76 16.95 4.46
CA ASN A 144 -3.63 17.64 3.84
C ASN A 144 -3.83 19.18 3.67
N GLY A 145 -4.41 19.84 4.67
CA GLY A 145 -4.69 21.28 4.63
C GLY A 145 -5.91 21.71 3.80
N LEU A 146 -6.66 20.77 3.22
CA LEU A 146 -7.91 21.04 2.51
C LEU A 146 -9.05 21.27 3.50
N SER A 147 -9.72 22.42 3.39
CA SER A 147 -10.84 22.77 4.28
C SER A 147 -12.07 21.91 4.02
N CYS A 148 -12.70 21.43 5.08
CA CYS A 148 -14.06 20.89 5.03
C CYS A 148 -15.07 22.04 5.06
N PRO A 149 -16.06 22.10 4.16
CA PRO A 149 -17.10 23.12 4.22
C PRO A 149 -17.85 23.10 5.55
N SER A 150 -18.25 24.30 6.02
CA SER A 150 -19.03 24.41 7.26
C SER A 150 -20.35 23.66 7.15
N GLY A 151 -20.67 22.87 8.18
CA GLY A 151 -21.88 22.03 8.21
C GLY A 151 -21.78 20.71 7.45
N THR A 152 -20.62 20.40 6.85
CA THR A 152 -20.37 19.12 6.18
C THR A 152 -19.56 18.19 7.07
N ASP A 153 -19.89 16.90 7.07
CA ASP A 153 -19.03 15.86 7.63
C ASP A 153 -17.98 15.43 6.58
N CYS A 154 -16.70 15.59 6.90
CA CYS A 154 -15.58 15.11 6.06
C CYS A 154 -14.71 14.09 6.82
N SER A 155 -15.22 13.49 7.90
CA SER A 155 -14.45 12.65 8.82
C SER A 155 -13.86 11.40 8.16
N ASN A 156 -14.44 10.91 7.06
CA ASN A 156 -13.96 9.73 6.33
C ASN A 156 -12.92 10.06 5.23
N GLY A 157 -12.58 11.34 5.02
CA GLY A 157 -11.57 11.72 4.03
C GLY A 157 -10.22 10.97 4.16
N PRO A 158 -9.65 10.84 5.38
CA PRO A 158 -8.43 10.06 5.57
C PRO A 158 -8.60 8.58 5.22
N LEU A 159 -9.68 7.94 5.65
CA LEU A 159 -9.94 6.53 5.34
C LEU A 159 -10.09 6.30 3.84
N GLN A 160 -10.87 7.15 3.15
CA GLN A 160 -11.04 7.07 1.71
C GLN A 160 -9.71 7.22 0.98
N SER A 161 -8.82 8.08 1.49
CA SER A 161 -7.45 8.21 0.96
C SER A 161 -6.68 6.90 1.06
N GLY A 162 -6.85 6.17 2.16
CA GLY A 162 -6.31 4.82 2.33
C GLY A 162 -6.85 3.86 1.27
N TRP A 163 -8.17 3.65 1.23
CA TRP A 163 -8.81 2.66 0.36
C TRP A 163 -8.47 2.85 -1.12
N ASP A 164 -8.39 4.09 -1.57
CA ASP A 164 -8.00 4.40 -2.94
C ASP A 164 -6.51 4.10 -3.19
N ALA A 165 -5.64 4.48 -2.23
CA ALA A 165 -4.21 4.25 -2.31
C ALA A 165 -3.83 2.77 -2.27
N GLU A 166 -4.73 1.89 -1.83
CA GLU A 166 -4.52 0.44 -1.95
C GLU A 166 -4.68 -0.07 -3.38
N LYS A 167 -5.37 0.66 -4.26
CA LYS A 167 -5.75 0.17 -5.60
C LYS A 167 -4.98 0.88 -6.70
N TRP A 168 -4.79 2.19 -6.55
CA TRP A 168 -4.12 3.02 -7.55
C TRP A 168 -2.70 2.56 -7.90
N PRO A 169 -1.79 2.30 -6.93
CA PRO A 169 -0.40 2.05 -7.27
C PRO A 169 -0.21 0.69 -7.95
N ARG A 170 -0.91 -0.35 -7.49
CA ARG A 170 -0.87 -1.68 -8.13
C ARG A 170 -1.43 -1.67 -9.56
N ALA A 171 -2.49 -0.90 -9.83
CA ALA A 171 -2.98 -0.70 -11.20
C ALA A 171 -1.92 0.01 -12.07
N ALA A 172 -1.28 1.05 -11.52
CA ALA A 172 -0.29 1.85 -12.24
C ALA A 172 0.92 1.00 -12.63
N GLU A 173 1.38 0.16 -11.70
CA GLU A 173 2.54 -0.68 -11.88
C GLU A 173 2.30 -1.74 -12.97
N ILE A 174 1.14 -2.39 -12.95
CA ILE A 174 0.76 -3.36 -13.98
C ILE A 174 0.74 -2.68 -15.35
N LEU A 175 0.08 -1.53 -15.50
CA LEU A 175 0.00 -0.84 -16.79
C LEU A 175 1.37 -0.38 -17.29
N TYR A 176 2.18 0.25 -16.44
CA TYR A 176 3.42 0.87 -16.89
C TYR A 176 4.52 -0.16 -17.16
N TYR A 177 4.71 -1.12 -16.25
CA TYR A 177 5.80 -2.10 -16.33
C TYR A 177 5.39 -3.42 -16.97
N GLY A 178 4.10 -3.78 -16.93
CA GLY A 178 3.60 -5.03 -17.49
C GLY A 178 3.82 -5.14 -19.01
N ARG A 179 3.95 -6.38 -19.49
CA ARG A 179 4.07 -6.72 -20.91
C ARG A 179 3.13 -7.88 -21.22
N THR A 180 2.39 -7.79 -22.33
CA THR A 180 1.53 -8.89 -22.80
C THR A 180 2.36 -10.07 -23.30
N SER A 181 1.73 -11.17 -23.72
CA SER A 181 2.44 -12.35 -24.25
C SER A 181 3.24 -12.04 -25.52
N SER A 182 2.86 -11.03 -26.30
CA SER A 182 3.62 -10.57 -27.47
C SER A 182 4.77 -9.61 -27.11
N GLY A 183 4.95 -9.29 -25.83
CA GLY A 183 5.91 -8.29 -25.36
C GLY A 183 5.44 -6.84 -25.51
N ALA A 184 4.20 -6.60 -25.92
CA ALA A 184 3.66 -5.25 -26.06
C ALA A 184 3.46 -4.59 -24.68
N SER A 185 3.79 -3.30 -24.60
CA SER A 185 3.43 -2.45 -23.46
C SER A 185 1.97 -2.01 -23.54
N SER A 186 1.45 -1.43 -22.45
CA SER A 186 0.09 -0.86 -22.42
C SER A 186 -0.05 0.36 -23.32
N GLY A 187 1.05 0.99 -23.73
CA GLY A 187 1.07 2.28 -24.40
C GLY A 187 1.00 3.48 -23.45
N TRP A 188 1.02 3.28 -22.13
CA TRP A 188 0.95 4.41 -21.19
C TRP A 188 2.20 5.29 -21.27
N SER A 189 2.01 6.57 -21.57
CA SER A 189 3.13 7.50 -21.72
C SER A 189 3.84 7.73 -20.39
N SER A 190 5.16 7.91 -20.43
CA SER A 190 5.96 8.23 -19.24
C SER A 190 5.54 9.56 -18.60
N THR A 191 5.12 10.54 -19.40
CA THR A 191 4.58 11.82 -18.91
C THR A 191 3.30 11.61 -18.12
N SER A 192 2.32 10.88 -18.67
CA SER A 192 1.05 10.61 -18.01
C SER A 192 1.23 9.79 -16.73
N PHE A 193 2.08 8.75 -16.79
CA PHE A 193 2.46 7.96 -15.61
C PHE A 193 3.11 8.84 -14.53
N THR A 194 4.01 9.75 -14.90
CA THR A 194 4.66 10.67 -13.96
C THR A 194 3.66 11.62 -13.32
N SER A 195 2.73 12.20 -14.09
CA SER A 195 1.65 13.04 -13.54
C SER A 195 0.79 12.28 -12.53
N PHE A 196 0.40 11.05 -12.84
CA PHE A 196 -0.37 10.21 -11.93
C PHE A 196 0.42 9.86 -10.65
N LYS A 197 1.68 9.46 -10.80
CA LYS A 197 2.56 9.16 -9.67
C LYS A 197 2.75 10.38 -8.77
N ASN A 198 2.90 11.57 -9.35
CA ASN A 198 2.99 12.82 -8.58
C ASN A 198 1.71 13.11 -7.80
N MET A 199 0.54 12.78 -8.36
CA MET A 199 -0.73 12.89 -7.63
C MET A 199 -0.73 11.98 -6.39
N LEU A 200 -0.30 10.71 -6.51
CA LEU A 200 -0.16 9.83 -5.35
C LEU A 200 0.76 10.40 -4.26
N VAL A 201 1.92 10.93 -4.66
CA VAL A 201 2.92 11.49 -3.72
C VAL A 201 2.44 12.78 -3.06
N ASN A 202 1.74 13.65 -3.80
CA ASN A 202 1.39 14.98 -3.30
C ASN A 202 0.02 15.02 -2.60
N VAL A 203 -0.88 14.10 -2.94
CA VAL A 203 -2.27 14.09 -2.45
C VAL A 203 -2.49 12.99 -1.43
N TYR A 204 -2.18 11.73 -1.78
CA TYR A 204 -2.48 10.59 -0.92
C TYR A 204 -1.41 10.39 0.16
N GLN A 205 -0.12 10.34 -0.23
CA GLN A 205 0.96 10.02 0.68
C GLN A 205 0.99 10.89 1.97
N PRO A 206 0.84 12.23 1.93
CA PRO A 206 0.92 13.05 3.15
C PRO A 206 -0.21 12.75 4.15
N VAL A 207 -1.33 12.22 3.67
CA VAL A 207 -2.50 11.85 4.48
C VAL A 207 -2.29 10.51 5.18
N ILE A 208 -1.72 9.52 4.47
CA ILE A 208 -1.71 8.13 4.92
C ILE A 208 -0.39 7.68 5.56
N GLN A 209 0.73 8.34 5.25
CA GLN A 209 2.09 7.85 5.63
C GLN A 209 2.36 7.76 7.13
N ASN A 210 1.51 8.38 7.97
CA ASN A 210 1.64 8.39 9.42
C ASN A 210 0.57 7.53 10.13
N GLY A 211 -0.31 6.88 9.37
CA GLY A 211 -1.40 6.07 9.91
C GLY A 211 -2.58 6.92 10.41
N SER A 212 -3.64 6.25 10.87
CA SER A 212 -4.90 6.89 11.24
C SER A 212 -4.95 7.31 12.71
N GLY A 213 -4.31 6.53 13.60
CA GLY A 213 -4.46 6.67 15.05
C GLY A 213 -5.88 6.41 15.58
N VAL A 214 -6.79 5.87 14.76
CA VAL A 214 -8.20 5.63 15.10
C VAL A 214 -8.44 4.17 15.50
N ASN A 215 -8.59 3.25 14.55
CA ASN A 215 -8.87 1.83 14.77
C ASN A 215 -8.10 0.93 13.79
N GLY A 216 -8.15 -0.38 14.03
CA GLY A 216 -7.37 -1.43 13.36
C GLY A 216 -7.33 -1.31 11.86
N ASN A 217 -8.51 -1.40 11.23
CA ASN A 217 -8.64 -1.40 9.77
C ASN A 217 -8.19 -0.07 9.14
N TRP A 218 -8.54 1.10 9.69
CA TRP A 218 -8.13 2.39 9.12
C TRP A 218 -6.61 2.51 9.06
N ASP A 219 -5.94 2.13 10.15
CA ASP A 219 -4.48 2.18 10.21
C ASP A 219 -3.86 1.20 9.22
N MET A 220 -4.42 -0.01 9.10
CA MET A 220 -3.91 -1.00 8.15
C MET A 220 -4.06 -0.57 6.69
N THR A 221 -5.22 -0.04 6.31
CA THR A 221 -5.44 0.46 4.97
C THR A 221 -4.46 1.57 4.59
N MET A 222 -4.19 2.49 5.52
CA MET A 222 -3.20 3.56 5.31
C MET A 222 -1.77 3.01 5.19
N ILE A 223 -1.42 2.00 5.98
CA ILE A 223 -0.12 1.33 5.92
C ILE A 223 0.07 0.61 4.58
N ASP A 224 -0.92 -0.17 4.11
CA ASP A 224 -0.88 -0.84 2.80
C ASP A 224 -0.70 0.19 1.69
N GLY A 225 -1.59 1.19 1.60
CA GLY A 225 -1.47 2.26 0.61
C GLY A 225 -0.10 2.95 0.62
N THR A 226 0.48 3.19 1.81
CA THR A 226 1.83 3.76 1.94
C THR A 226 2.91 2.83 1.41
N MET A 227 2.85 1.53 1.71
CA MET A 227 3.79 0.54 1.15
C MET A 227 3.72 0.51 -0.37
N GLN A 228 2.51 0.51 -0.93
CA GLN A 228 2.32 0.46 -2.38
C GLN A 228 2.84 1.72 -3.08
N ILE A 229 2.60 2.91 -2.52
CA ILE A 229 3.20 4.16 -3.01
C ILE A 229 4.73 4.09 -2.91
N ALA A 230 5.27 3.57 -1.81
CA ALA A 230 6.71 3.43 -1.61
C ALA A 230 7.36 2.52 -2.67
N VAL A 231 6.72 1.40 -3.02
CA VAL A 231 7.20 0.53 -4.10
C VAL A 231 7.13 1.26 -5.44
N LEU A 232 5.97 1.84 -5.82
CA LEU A 232 5.81 2.52 -7.12
C LEU A 232 6.77 3.71 -7.30
N THR A 233 7.12 4.38 -6.20
CA THR A 233 8.06 5.51 -6.18
C THR A 233 9.51 5.09 -5.89
N GLU A 234 9.76 3.79 -5.73
CA GLU A 234 11.06 3.23 -5.38
C GLU A 234 11.68 3.85 -4.11
N ASN A 235 10.84 4.31 -3.18
CA ASN A 235 11.21 5.03 -1.97
C ASN A 235 11.47 4.05 -0.80
N ARG A 236 12.73 3.68 -0.62
CA ARG A 236 13.16 2.74 0.43
C ARG A 236 12.86 3.24 1.85
N SER A 237 13.01 4.55 2.09
CA SER A 237 12.77 5.13 3.42
C SER A 237 11.29 5.03 3.80
N LEU A 238 10.40 5.37 2.87
CA LEU A 238 8.96 5.27 3.07
C LEU A 238 8.53 3.81 3.26
N LEU A 239 9.11 2.89 2.48
CA LEU A 239 8.82 1.46 2.63
C LEU A 239 9.26 0.94 4.01
N ASN A 240 10.45 1.32 4.50
CA ASN A 240 10.93 0.92 5.81
C ASN A 240 10.08 1.49 6.95
N GLN A 241 9.62 2.73 6.80
CA GLN A 241 8.67 3.35 7.74
C GLN A 241 7.36 2.56 7.76
N ALA A 242 6.71 2.36 6.60
CA ALA A 242 5.46 1.61 6.50
C ALA A 242 5.60 0.18 7.02
N ARG A 243 6.72 -0.49 6.75
CA ARG A 243 7.03 -1.82 7.31
C ARG A 243 7.14 -1.82 8.83
N THR A 244 7.76 -0.80 9.41
CA THR A 244 7.83 -0.66 10.87
C THR A 244 6.43 -0.47 11.46
N MET A 245 5.60 0.33 10.79
CA MET A 245 4.20 0.52 11.18
C MET A 245 3.39 -0.77 11.10
N TRP A 246 3.53 -1.54 10.02
CA TRP A 246 2.87 -2.84 9.83
C TRP A 246 3.30 -3.85 10.90
N LEU A 247 4.61 -4.00 11.14
CA LEU A 247 5.13 -4.92 12.16
C LEU A 247 4.63 -4.60 13.57
N GLY A 248 4.38 -3.32 13.86
CA GLY A 248 3.78 -2.91 15.13
C GLY A 248 2.27 -3.13 15.18
N ARG A 249 1.57 -2.99 14.04
CA ARG A 249 0.10 -3.00 14.00
C ARG A 249 -0.49 -4.41 13.93
N VAL A 250 0.13 -5.33 13.20
CA VAL A 250 -0.38 -6.71 13.05
C VAL A 250 -0.61 -7.43 14.38
N PRO A 251 0.31 -7.36 15.38
CA PRO A 251 0.07 -7.98 16.68
C PRO A 251 -1.12 -7.40 17.45
N ASP A 252 -1.41 -6.10 17.27
CA ASP A 252 -2.57 -5.44 17.90
C ASP A 252 -3.89 -5.76 17.17
N LEU A 253 -3.81 -6.21 15.92
CA LEU A 253 -4.96 -6.45 15.06
C LEU A 253 -5.56 -7.86 15.24
N PHE A 254 -4.73 -8.83 15.61
CA PHE A 254 -5.13 -10.23 15.83
C PHE A 254 -4.69 -10.69 17.20
N TYR A 255 -5.61 -11.27 17.96
CA TYR A 255 -5.27 -11.91 19.22
C TYR A 255 -4.95 -13.39 19.02
N LEU A 256 -3.78 -13.78 19.52
CA LEU A 256 -3.31 -15.15 19.55
C LEU A 256 -2.91 -15.54 20.99
N ASN A 257 -3.68 -16.38 21.68
CA ASN A 257 -3.45 -16.73 23.09
C ASN A 257 -2.06 -17.33 23.33
N ALA A 258 -1.56 -18.13 22.39
CA ALA A 258 -0.22 -18.70 22.46
C ALA A 258 0.91 -17.65 22.46
N ILE A 259 0.65 -16.45 21.95
CA ILE A 259 1.60 -15.34 21.85
C ILE A 259 1.32 -14.28 22.92
N ASP A 260 0.06 -13.89 23.07
CA ASP A 260 -0.34 -12.72 23.85
C ASP A 260 -0.76 -13.08 25.29
N GLY A 261 -1.03 -14.35 25.58
CA GLY A 261 -1.43 -14.80 26.91
C GLY A 261 -2.82 -14.29 27.30
N SER A 262 -2.94 -13.62 28.44
CA SER A 262 -4.23 -13.20 29.02
C SER A 262 -4.73 -11.82 28.58
N SER A 263 -4.05 -11.18 27.61
CA SER A 263 -4.40 -9.86 27.07
C SER A 263 -4.02 -9.83 25.59
N HIS A 264 -4.60 -8.94 24.80
CA HIS A 264 -4.10 -8.64 23.46
C HIS A 264 -2.81 -7.81 23.50
N ALA A 265 -2.07 -7.77 22.39
CA ALA A 265 -0.89 -6.93 22.26
C ALA A 265 -1.24 -5.44 22.38
N ALA A 266 -0.30 -4.64 22.91
CA ALA A 266 -0.50 -3.21 23.02
C ALA A 266 -0.48 -2.53 21.65
N SER A 267 -1.39 -1.58 21.45
CA SER A 267 -1.41 -0.81 20.21
C SER A 267 -0.16 0.07 20.05
N PRO A 268 0.48 0.07 18.88
CA PRO A 268 1.60 0.97 18.61
C PRO A 268 1.14 2.44 18.45
N ARG A 269 -0.15 2.67 18.15
CA ARG A 269 -0.74 4.00 17.90
C ARG A 269 -2.23 4.03 18.27
N GLY A 270 -2.66 5.11 18.91
CA GLY A 270 -4.06 5.27 19.31
C GLY A 270 -4.51 4.25 20.36
N ASN A 271 -5.82 4.23 20.63
CA ASN A 271 -6.44 3.32 21.59
C ASN A 271 -7.52 2.52 20.87
N PRO A 272 -7.18 1.35 20.31
CA PRO A 272 -8.14 0.58 19.55
C PRO A 272 -9.27 0.04 20.42
N SER A 273 -10.44 -0.06 19.81
CA SER A 273 -11.61 -0.72 20.41
C SER A 273 -11.63 -2.17 19.99
N TRP A 274 -11.77 -3.09 20.94
CA TRP A 274 -12.10 -4.50 20.69
C TRP A 274 -13.62 -4.76 20.74
N PHE A 275 -14.42 -3.69 20.66
CA PHE A 275 -15.88 -3.71 20.52
C PHE A 275 -16.61 -4.61 21.52
N GLY A 276 -16.16 -4.58 22.77
CA GLY A 276 -16.75 -5.34 23.88
C GLY A 276 -16.08 -6.68 24.17
N GLN A 277 -15.14 -7.14 23.34
CA GLN A 277 -14.30 -8.30 23.66
C GLN A 277 -13.49 -8.00 24.93
N SER A 278 -13.72 -8.80 25.97
CA SER A 278 -13.07 -8.68 27.27
C SER A 278 -12.44 -9.98 27.75
N ILE A 279 -12.66 -11.06 27.00
CA ILE A 279 -12.12 -12.39 27.30
C ILE A 279 -10.93 -12.61 26.35
N PHE A 280 -9.73 -12.78 26.91
CA PHE A 280 -8.53 -13.10 26.14
C PHE A 280 -7.91 -14.36 26.73
N ASN A 281 -8.32 -15.50 26.19
CA ASN A 281 -7.77 -16.81 26.53
C ASN A 281 -7.93 -17.78 25.35
N SER A 282 -7.62 -19.06 25.56
CA SER A 282 -7.72 -20.11 24.53
C SER A 282 -9.14 -20.34 23.97
N SER A 283 -10.20 -19.78 24.57
CA SER A 283 -11.56 -19.86 24.04
C SER A 283 -11.90 -18.79 22.99
N THR A 284 -11.06 -17.76 22.87
CA THR A 284 -11.23 -16.60 21.99
C THR A 284 -9.99 -16.41 21.10
N GLU A 285 -9.39 -17.52 20.67
CA GLU A 285 -8.19 -17.56 19.81
C GLU A 285 -8.50 -17.16 18.37
N ASN A 286 -7.52 -16.60 17.65
CA ASN A 286 -7.62 -16.22 16.23
C ASN A 286 -8.70 -15.16 15.95
N VAL A 287 -8.97 -14.27 16.92
CA VAL A 287 -9.95 -13.21 16.76
C VAL A 287 -9.27 -11.93 16.29
N ASN A 288 -9.91 -11.26 15.34
CA ASN A 288 -9.50 -9.93 14.89
C ASN A 288 -10.14 -8.85 15.78
N GLN A 289 -9.48 -7.71 15.93
CA GLN A 289 -9.94 -6.58 16.73
C GLN A 289 -11.37 -6.11 16.38
N GLU A 290 -11.75 -6.17 15.11
CA GLU A 290 -13.07 -5.74 14.61
C GLU A 290 -14.12 -6.87 14.65
N THR A 291 -13.78 -8.10 15.08
CA THR A 291 -14.70 -9.26 15.05
C THR A 291 -15.98 -9.03 15.85
N CYS A 292 -15.89 -8.34 17.00
CA CYS A 292 -17.06 -8.02 17.83
C CYS A 292 -17.83 -6.79 17.35
N ARG A 293 -17.34 -6.07 16.33
CA ARG A 293 -18.08 -5.00 15.67
C ARG A 293 -18.99 -5.57 14.59
N ASP A 294 -18.39 -6.11 13.55
CA ASP A 294 -19.04 -6.82 12.44
C ASP A 294 -17.99 -7.48 11.52
N LEU A 295 -18.46 -8.38 10.65
CA LEU A 295 -17.58 -9.12 9.74
C LEU A 295 -17.06 -8.28 8.56
N THR A 296 -17.72 -7.16 8.23
CA THR A 296 -17.26 -6.28 7.14
C THR A 296 -15.98 -5.54 7.55
N HIS A 297 -15.93 -4.96 8.75
CA HIS A 297 -14.70 -4.31 9.25
C HIS A 297 -13.59 -5.31 9.57
N THR A 298 -13.96 -6.56 9.89
CA THR A 298 -13.01 -7.67 9.97
C THR A 298 -12.40 -7.97 8.60
N GLU A 299 -13.21 -8.03 7.56
CA GLU A 299 -12.75 -8.18 6.18
C GLU A 299 -11.82 -7.02 5.77
N ASP A 300 -12.21 -5.78 6.04
CA ASP A 300 -11.38 -4.58 5.77
C ASP A 300 -10.00 -4.68 6.45
N SER A 301 -9.95 -5.18 7.69
CA SER A 301 -8.69 -5.39 8.41
C SER A 301 -7.80 -6.40 7.69
N ILE A 302 -8.39 -7.55 7.31
CA ILE A 302 -7.67 -8.67 6.71
C ILE A 302 -7.22 -8.34 5.28
N SER A 303 -8.02 -7.62 4.50
CA SER A 303 -7.68 -7.27 3.11
C SER A 303 -6.46 -6.35 3.00
N SER A 304 -6.14 -5.63 4.07
CA SER A 304 -5.04 -4.68 4.17
C SER A 304 -3.85 -5.22 4.98
N THR A 305 -3.86 -6.50 5.37
CA THR A 305 -2.78 -7.15 6.13
C THR A 305 -1.77 -7.82 5.21
#